data_AF-A0AAW2IR47-F1
#
_entry.id   AF-A0AAW2IR47-F1
#
_cell.length_a   1.000
_cell.length_b   1.000
_cell.length_c   1.000
_cell.angle_alpha   90.00
_cell.angle_beta   90.00
_cell.angle_gamma   90.00
#
_symmetry.space_group_name_H-M   'P 1'
#
loop_
_entity.id
_entity.type
_entity.pdbx_description
1 polymer ?
#
loop_
_entity_poly.entity_id
_entity_poly.type
_entity_poly.pdbx_seq_one_letter_code
_entity_poly.pdbx_strand_id
1 'polypeptide(L)'
;MLVDACEGQQLDLLVVGVLSQGEYFLHAVFDQQGASSIVKLIGKVKKSSPHVMAMTRVLSTRFMDIMTHPTARDVILQCLLLFPAQSNKVLYEKAILHFQDLAIHEVGCKSLNNCIALIDGDQRVRLLNQIADVSDFLSYDLYGNYVVQNVLGLKDGDITSTITDCLENEFIRLAMRKEGSLVVEKCMEASNNGIIRVAAEIVNRPGAAFRLARNQFGNYVIQAALKKTKERGFSSFYDAIVRRLEPRRRALRRTAGRKNVLSIMEADDE
;
A
#
# COMPACT_ATOMS: atom_id res chain seq x y z
N MET A 1 5.13 -14.02 -33.25
CA MET A 1 3.70 -13.65 -33.12
C MET A 1 3.40 -12.57 -34.14
N LEU A 2 2.18 -12.46 -34.70
CA LEU A 2 1.90 -11.49 -35.78
C LEU A 2 2.27 -10.04 -35.38
N VAL A 3 2.04 -9.70 -34.09
CA VAL A 3 2.40 -8.42 -33.46
C VAL A 3 3.90 -8.08 -33.60
N ASP A 4 4.78 -9.09 -33.61
CA ASP A 4 6.23 -8.89 -33.69
C ASP A 4 6.66 -8.41 -35.08
N ALA A 5 5.89 -8.74 -36.13
CA ALA A 5 6.20 -8.41 -37.52
C ALA A 5 5.51 -7.14 -38.05
N CYS A 6 4.50 -6.61 -37.34
CA CYS A 6 3.76 -5.42 -37.79
C CYS A 6 4.47 -4.11 -37.40
N GLU A 7 4.55 -3.18 -38.36
CA GLU A 7 5.04 -1.80 -38.18
C GLU A 7 4.14 -0.77 -38.89
N GLY A 8 4.21 0.48 -38.44
CA GLY A 8 3.51 1.61 -39.09
C GLY A 8 2.01 1.37 -39.29
N GLN A 9 1.54 1.54 -40.54
CA GLN A 9 0.12 1.47 -40.90
C GLN A 9 -0.49 0.07 -40.69
N GLN A 10 0.32 -1.00 -40.76
CA GLN A 10 -0.14 -2.36 -40.48
C GLN A 10 -0.50 -2.53 -39.00
N LEU A 11 0.27 -1.90 -38.10
CA LEU A 11 -0.01 -1.91 -36.67
C LEU A 11 -1.31 -1.16 -36.36
N ASP A 12 -1.54 -0.02 -37.01
CA ASP A 12 -2.78 0.75 -36.85
C ASP A 12 -4.01 -0.06 -37.31
N LEU A 13 -3.93 -0.74 -38.46
CA LEU A 13 -5.01 -1.62 -38.94
C LEU A 13 -5.26 -2.81 -38.02
N LEU A 14 -4.19 -3.40 -37.46
CA LEU A 14 -4.30 -4.47 -36.48
C LEU A 14 -5.04 -4.00 -35.23
N VAL A 15 -4.67 -2.83 -34.69
CA VAL A 15 -5.30 -2.29 -33.48
C VAL A 15 -6.77 -1.96 -33.75
N VAL A 16 -7.09 -1.36 -34.89
CA VAL A 16 -8.50 -1.10 -35.28
C VAL A 16 -9.28 -2.40 -35.40
N GLY A 17 -8.74 -3.41 -36.08
CA GLY A 17 -9.41 -4.70 -36.26
C GLY A 17 -9.68 -5.41 -34.92
N VAL A 18 -8.68 -5.42 -34.02
CA VAL A 18 -8.80 -6.01 -32.69
C VAL A 18 -9.80 -5.26 -31.82
N LEU A 19 -9.77 -3.92 -31.82
CA LEU A 19 -10.69 -3.10 -31.01
C LEU A 19 -12.13 -3.10 -31.54
N SER A 20 -12.31 -3.30 -32.85
CA SER A 20 -13.64 -3.47 -33.46
C SER A 20 -14.34 -4.74 -32.98
N GLN A 21 -13.56 -5.70 -32.47
CA GLN A 21 -14.00 -6.98 -31.91
C GLN A 21 -13.86 -6.96 -30.38
N GLY A 22 -14.45 -5.95 -29.72
CA GLY A 22 -14.24 -5.66 -28.30
C GLY A 22 -14.41 -6.85 -27.36
N GLU A 23 -15.40 -7.71 -27.59
CA GLU A 23 -15.62 -8.95 -26.83
C GLU A 23 -14.44 -9.93 -26.94
N TYR A 24 -13.95 -10.18 -28.17
CA TYR A 24 -12.79 -11.06 -28.40
C TYR A 24 -11.50 -10.48 -27.85
N PHE A 25 -11.33 -9.16 -27.95
CA PHE A 25 -10.20 -8.47 -27.32
C PHE A 25 -10.21 -8.66 -25.80
N LEU A 26 -11.36 -8.45 -25.16
CA LEU A 26 -11.50 -8.66 -23.72
C LEU A 26 -11.29 -10.12 -23.33
N HIS A 27 -11.78 -11.09 -24.11
CA HIS A 27 -11.50 -12.50 -23.87
C HIS A 27 -9.99 -12.80 -23.95
N ALA A 28 -9.29 -12.23 -24.93
CA ALA A 28 -7.85 -12.39 -25.07
C ALA A 28 -7.06 -11.76 -23.90
N VAL A 29 -7.59 -10.73 -23.23
CA VAL A 29 -6.97 -10.16 -22.02
C VAL A 29 -6.92 -11.15 -20.85
N PHE A 30 -7.87 -12.08 -20.75
CA PHE A 30 -7.89 -13.10 -19.70
C PHE A 30 -7.12 -14.38 -20.07
N ASP A 31 -6.74 -14.55 -21.33
CA ASP A 31 -5.88 -15.64 -21.79
C ASP A 31 -4.39 -15.32 -21.61
N GLN A 32 -3.57 -16.30 -21.24
CA GLN A 32 -2.16 -16.05 -20.96
C GLN A 32 -1.37 -15.61 -22.20
N GLN A 33 -1.56 -16.27 -23.35
CA GLN A 33 -0.90 -15.88 -24.59
C GLN A 33 -1.51 -14.59 -25.16
N GLY A 34 -2.83 -14.44 -25.06
CA GLY A 34 -3.56 -13.24 -25.45
C GLY A 34 -3.07 -12.00 -24.70
N ALA A 35 -3.01 -12.04 -23.38
CA ALA A 35 -2.52 -10.94 -22.54
C ALA A 35 -1.07 -10.57 -22.89
N SER A 36 -0.19 -11.57 -23.05
CA SER A 36 1.20 -11.33 -23.47
C SER A 36 1.27 -10.65 -24.85
N SER A 37 0.41 -11.06 -25.78
CA SER A 37 0.31 -10.44 -27.11
C SER A 37 -0.14 -8.98 -27.03
N ILE A 38 -1.14 -8.71 -26.19
CA ILE A 38 -1.68 -7.36 -26.00
C ILE A 38 -0.65 -6.46 -25.31
N VAL A 39 0.08 -6.95 -24.30
CA VAL A 39 1.17 -6.21 -23.64
C VAL A 39 2.26 -5.82 -24.65
N LYS A 40 2.67 -6.74 -25.54
CA LYS A 40 3.62 -6.41 -26.61
C LYS A 40 3.05 -5.42 -27.62
N LEU A 41 1.77 -5.53 -27.95
CA LEU A 41 1.08 -4.59 -28.82
C LEU A 41 1.09 -3.18 -28.20
N ILE A 42 0.73 -3.04 -26.92
CA ILE A 42 0.81 -1.78 -26.16
C ILE A 42 2.22 -1.19 -26.23
N GLY A 43 3.26 -2.03 -26.15
CA GLY A 43 4.66 -1.63 -26.29
C GLY A 43 5.04 -1.02 -27.64
N LYS A 44 4.31 -1.35 -28.71
CA LYS A 44 4.59 -0.90 -30.09
C LYS A 44 3.73 0.28 -30.54
N VAL A 45 2.55 0.47 -29.96
CA VAL A 45 1.63 1.53 -30.38
C VAL A 45 2.24 2.90 -30.09
N LYS A 46 2.21 3.80 -31.09
CA LYS A 46 2.69 5.18 -30.92
C LYS A 46 1.85 5.88 -29.85
N LYS A 47 2.51 6.51 -28.88
CA LYS A 47 1.87 7.19 -27.73
C LYS A 47 0.91 8.32 -28.15
N SER A 48 1.16 8.95 -29.29
CA SER A 48 0.32 10.00 -29.89
C SER A 48 -0.86 9.46 -30.70
N SER A 49 -0.98 8.14 -30.85
CA SER A 49 -2.01 7.52 -31.67
C SER A 49 -3.38 7.61 -30.99
N PRO A 50 -4.46 7.93 -31.72
CA PRO A 50 -5.83 7.93 -31.16
C PRO A 50 -6.25 6.53 -30.66
N HIS A 51 -5.61 5.48 -31.17
CA HIS A 51 -5.83 4.10 -30.74
C HIS A 51 -5.57 3.88 -29.25
N VAL A 52 -4.63 4.63 -28.66
CA VAL A 52 -4.31 4.53 -27.22
C VAL A 52 -5.53 4.87 -26.36
N MET A 53 -6.28 5.91 -26.72
CA MET A 53 -7.52 6.27 -26.03
C MET A 53 -8.63 5.26 -26.23
N ALA A 54 -8.72 4.64 -27.42
CA ALA A 54 -9.70 3.59 -27.67
C ALA A 54 -9.40 2.32 -26.85
N MET A 55 -8.13 1.91 -26.77
CA MET A 55 -7.69 0.76 -25.96
C MET A 55 -8.02 0.94 -24.48
N THR A 56 -7.63 2.08 -23.89
CA THR A 56 -7.89 2.37 -22.47
C THR A 56 -9.38 2.42 -22.15
N ARG A 57 -10.21 2.94 -23.08
CA ARG A 57 -11.68 2.92 -22.94
C ARG A 57 -12.25 1.50 -22.95
N VAL A 58 -11.85 0.65 -23.90
CA VAL A 58 -12.34 -0.73 -23.95
C VAL A 58 -11.93 -1.50 -22.69
N LEU A 59 -10.66 -1.40 -22.27
CA LEU A 59 -10.18 -2.02 -21.03
C LEU A 59 -10.93 -1.52 -19.79
N SER A 60 -11.32 -0.24 -19.76
CA SER A 60 -12.04 0.33 -18.62
C SER A 60 -13.43 -0.29 -18.36
N THR A 61 -14.02 -0.95 -19.37
CA THR A 61 -15.35 -1.58 -19.25
C THR A 61 -15.35 -2.81 -18.34
N ARG A 62 -14.21 -3.51 -18.26
CA ARG A 62 -13.98 -4.70 -17.42
C ARG A 62 -12.85 -4.46 -16.42
N PHE A 63 -12.63 -3.21 -16.02
CA PHE A 63 -11.48 -2.80 -15.21
C PHE A 63 -11.29 -3.67 -13.96
N MET A 64 -12.36 -3.90 -13.21
CA MET A 64 -12.28 -4.67 -11.97
C MET A 64 -11.86 -6.12 -12.23
N ASP A 65 -12.54 -6.80 -13.14
CA ASP A 65 -12.21 -8.19 -13.49
C ASP A 65 -10.77 -8.33 -13.97
N ILE A 66 -10.28 -7.36 -14.76
CA ILE A 66 -8.90 -7.36 -15.26
C ILE A 66 -7.91 -7.16 -14.10
N MET A 67 -8.16 -6.21 -13.21
CA MET A 67 -7.23 -5.85 -12.13
C MET A 67 -7.19 -6.85 -10.97
N THR A 68 -8.23 -7.66 -10.81
CA THR A 68 -8.28 -8.77 -9.84
C THR A 68 -7.82 -10.10 -10.41
N HIS A 69 -7.48 -10.16 -11.70
CA HIS A 69 -7.00 -11.37 -12.34
C HIS A 69 -5.45 -11.42 -12.41
N PRO A 70 -4.80 -12.57 -12.12
CA PRO A 70 -3.33 -12.68 -12.02
C PRO A 70 -2.55 -12.25 -13.27
N THR A 71 -3.07 -12.56 -14.46
CA THR A 71 -2.41 -12.28 -15.75
C THR A 71 -2.95 -11.00 -16.42
N ALA A 72 -4.27 -10.91 -16.59
CA ALA A 72 -4.94 -9.77 -17.22
C ALA A 72 -4.52 -8.40 -16.67
N ARG A 73 -4.25 -8.28 -15.36
CA ARG A 73 -3.82 -7.01 -14.74
C ARG A 73 -2.61 -6.37 -15.44
N ASP A 74 -1.71 -7.19 -15.99
CA ASP A 74 -0.48 -6.72 -16.62
C ASP A 74 -0.79 -5.89 -17.87
N VAL A 75 -1.95 -6.12 -18.51
CA VAL A 75 -2.43 -5.32 -19.65
C VAL A 75 -2.71 -3.87 -19.22
N ILE A 76 -3.47 -3.67 -18.14
CA ILE A 76 -3.77 -2.33 -17.62
C ILE A 76 -2.50 -1.67 -17.08
N LEU A 77 -1.68 -2.41 -16.33
CA LEU A 77 -0.42 -1.87 -15.79
C LEU A 77 0.53 -1.42 -16.91
N GLN A 78 0.59 -2.16 -18.02
CA GLN A 78 1.38 -1.76 -19.19
C GLN A 78 0.83 -0.49 -19.85
N CYS A 79 -0.50 -0.33 -19.92
CA CYS A 79 -1.10 0.94 -20.36
C CYS A 79 -0.66 2.10 -19.45
N LEU A 80 -0.77 1.94 -18.13
CA LEU A 80 -0.39 2.98 -17.17
C LEU A 80 1.09 3.36 -17.28
N LEU A 81 1.95 2.37 -17.53
CA LEU A 81 3.40 2.57 -17.67
C LEU A 81 3.80 3.30 -18.96
N LEU A 82 3.19 2.95 -20.10
CA LEU A 82 3.68 3.39 -21.41
C LEU A 82 2.89 4.54 -22.02
N PHE A 83 1.59 4.62 -21.75
CA PHE A 83 0.72 5.60 -22.36
C PHE A 83 0.73 6.94 -21.61
N PRO A 84 0.49 8.08 -22.30
CA PRO A 84 0.40 9.38 -21.64
C PRO A 84 -0.77 9.45 -20.65
N ALA A 85 -0.62 10.26 -19.60
CA ALA A 85 -1.65 10.48 -18.57
C ALA A 85 -3.02 10.86 -19.14
N GLN A 86 -3.05 11.71 -20.19
CA GLN A 86 -4.30 12.11 -20.87
C GLN A 86 -5.08 10.91 -21.41
N SER A 87 -4.38 9.91 -21.96
CA SER A 87 -5.01 8.70 -22.49
C SER A 87 -5.41 7.74 -21.37
N ASN A 88 -4.62 7.68 -20.29
CA ASN A 88 -4.89 6.82 -19.14
C ASN A 88 -5.94 7.38 -18.16
N LYS A 89 -6.41 8.61 -18.36
CA LYS A 89 -7.37 9.27 -17.47
C LYS A 89 -8.57 8.38 -17.11
N VAL A 90 -9.13 7.65 -18.07
CA VAL A 90 -10.27 6.75 -17.81
C VAL A 90 -9.91 5.59 -16.86
N LEU A 91 -8.69 5.06 -16.96
CA LEU A 91 -8.20 4.00 -16.09
C LEU A 91 -7.85 4.55 -14.69
N TYR A 92 -7.32 5.77 -14.61
CA TYR A 92 -7.08 6.45 -13.33
C TYR A 92 -8.40 6.66 -12.57
N GLU A 93 -9.44 7.17 -13.22
CA GLU A 93 -10.74 7.35 -12.57
C GLU A 93 -11.36 6.01 -12.15
N LYS A 94 -11.13 4.91 -12.89
CA LYS A 94 -11.56 3.57 -12.47
C LYS A 94 -10.76 3.03 -11.28
N ALA A 95 -9.46 3.26 -11.22
CA ALA A 95 -8.63 2.89 -10.07
C ALA A 95 -9.08 3.64 -8.82
N ILE A 96 -9.40 4.93 -8.93
CA ILE A 96 -9.96 5.74 -7.85
C ILE A 96 -11.37 5.24 -7.48
N LEU A 97 -12.23 4.94 -8.44
CA LEU A 97 -13.59 4.49 -8.15
C LEU A 97 -13.63 3.17 -7.35
N HIS A 98 -12.71 2.25 -7.67
CA HIS A 98 -12.73 0.89 -7.13
C HIS A 98 -11.59 0.57 -6.15
N PHE A 99 -10.89 1.59 -5.63
CA PHE A 99 -9.70 1.36 -4.82
C PHE A 99 -9.97 0.49 -3.58
N GLN A 100 -11.13 0.65 -2.94
CA GLN A 100 -11.48 -0.14 -1.74
C GLN A 100 -11.65 -1.62 -2.07
N ASP A 101 -12.42 -1.93 -3.13
CA ASP A 101 -12.64 -3.30 -3.60
C ASP A 101 -11.31 -3.96 -4.01
N LEU A 102 -10.44 -3.20 -4.68
CA LEU A 102 -9.10 -3.69 -5.04
C LEU A 102 -8.25 -3.92 -3.79
N ALA A 103 -8.26 -3.02 -2.82
CA ALA A 103 -7.42 -3.10 -1.63
C ALA A 103 -7.67 -4.36 -0.79
N ILE A 104 -8.94 -4.81 -0.71
CA ILE A 104 -9.34 -5.98 0.08
C ILE A 104 -9.35 -7.29 -0.73
N HIS A 105 -8.81 -7.28 -1.96
CA HIS A 105 -8.74 -8.45 -2.82
C HIS A 105 -7.31 -8.99 -2.91
N GLU A 106 -7.14 -10.31 -2.91
CA GLU A 106 -5.84 -11.00 -2.92
C GLU A 106 -4.88 -10.55 -4.03
N VAL A 107 -5.38 -10.51 -5.26
CA VAL A 107 -4.64 -9.99 -6.43
C VAL A 107 -4.77 -8.47 -6.54
N GLY A 108 -5.98 -7.93 -6.29
CA GLY A 108 -6.29 -6.51 -6.44
C GLY A 108 -5.40 -5.60 -5.59
N CYS A 109 -5.00 -6.00 -4.39
CA CYS A 109 -4.16 -5.17 -3.52
C CYS A 109 -2.78 -4.92 -4.13
N LYS A 110 -2.22 -5.94 -4.81
CA LYS A 110 -0.97 -5.85 -5.55
C LYS A 110 -1.14 -4.97 -6.77
N SER A 111 -2.24 -5.13 -7.50
CA SER A 111 -2.58 -4.31 -8.66
C SER A 111 -2.74 -2.83 -8.28
N LEU A 112 -3.43 -2.54 -7.17
CA LEU A 112 -3.59 -1.20 -6.63
C LEU A 112 -2.25 -0.60 -6.20
N ASN A 113 -1.39 -1.37 -5.53
CA ASN A 113 -0.04 -0.91 -5.18
C ASN A 113 0.80 -0.54 -6.42
N ASN A 114 0.67 -1.30 -7.51
CA ASN A 114 1.30 -0.95 -8.79
C ASN A 114 0.67 0.31 -9.40
N CYS A 115 -0.66 0.46 -9.36
CA CYS A 115 -1.33 1.70 -9.77
C CYS A 115 -0.83 2.91 -8.97
N ILE A 116 -0.67 2.78 -7.65
CA ILE A 116 -0.11 3.84 -6.81
C ILE A 116 1.31 4.21 -7.25
N ALA A 117 2.09 3.35 -7.90
CA ALA A 117 3.39 3.74 -8.45
C ALA A 117 3.28 4.46 -9.81
N LEU A 118 2.21 4.22 -10.58
CA LEU A 118 2.08 4.62 -11.98
C LEU A 118 1.11 5.78 -12.24
N ILE A 119 0.18 6.05 -11.32
CA ILE A 119 -0.75 7.18 -11.41
C ILE A 119 -0.01 8.46 -11.00
N ASP A 120 -0.20 9.54 -11.76
CA ASP A 120 0.39 10.85 -11.54
C ASP A 120 -0.67 11.97 -11.39
N GLY A 121 -0.21 13.20 -11.16
CA GLY A 121 -1.06 14.39 -11.09
C GLY A 121 -2.13 14.37 -9.99
N ASP A 122 -3.21 15.11 -10.22
CA ASP A 122 -4.31 15.26 -9.27
C ASP A 122 -5.01 13.94 -8.96
N GLN A 123 -5.05 13.00 -9.91
CA GLN A 123 -5.62 11.67 -9.71
C GLN A 123 -4.84 10.88 -8.66
N ARG A 124 -3.51 10.97 -8.67
CA ARG A 124 -2.67 10.34 -7.65
C ARG A 124 -2.98 10.90 -6.27
N VAL A 125 -3.04 12.23 -6.15
CA VAL A 125 -3.33 12.91 -4.89
C VAL A 125 -4.72 12.51 -4.38
N ARG A 126 -5.73 12.48 -5.25
CA ARG A 126 -7.09 12.02 -4.91
C ARG A 126 -7.10 10.57 -4.41
N LEU A 127 -6.42 9.67 -5.11
CA LEU A 127 -6.33 8.25 -4.73
C LEU A 127 -5.69 8.09 -3.34
N LEU A 128 -4.56 8.76 -3.10
CA LEU A 128 -3.85 8.64 -1.83
C LEU A 128 -4.66 9.18 -0.66
N ASN A 129 -5.34 10.32 -0.82
CA ASN A 129 -6.22 10.86 0.20
C ASN A 129 -7.38 9.90 0.52
N GLN A 130 -8.05 9.36 -0.51
CA GLN A 130 -9.14 8.41 -0.29
C GLN A 130 -8.67 7.12 0.41
N ILE A 131 -7.46 6.63 0.13
CA ILE A 131 -6.87 5.49 0.86
C ILE A 131 -6.58 5.87 2.31
N ALA A 132 -6.06 7.08 2.55
CA ALA A 132 -5.76 7.56 3.89
C ALA A 132 -7.01 7.65 4.77
N ASP A 133 -8.10 8.18 4.21
CA ASP A 133 -9.38 8.41 4.90
C ASP A 133 -10.04 7.11 5.42
N VAL A 134 -9.72 5.96 4.82
CA VAL A 134 -10.25 4.63 5.22
C VAL A 134 -9.15 3.69 5.72
N SER A 135 -8.01 4.26 6.12
CA SER A 135 -6.84 3.50 6.54
C SER A 135 -7.07 2.68 7.81
N ASP A 136 -8.01 3.09 8.67
CA ASP A 136 -8.45 2.34 9.84
C ASP A 136 -9.02 0.98 9.44
N PHE A 137 -9.99 0.97 8.53
CA PHE A 137 -10.61 -0.24 8.00
C PHE A 137 -9.58 -1.12 7.27
N LEU A 138 -8.80 -0.53 6.36
CA LEU A 138 -7.83 -1.27 5.56
C LEU A 138 -6.72 -1.88 6.40
N SER A 139 -6.33 -1.25 7.52
CA SER A 139 -5.28 -1.78 8.42
C SER A 139 -5.69 -3.07 9.13
N TYR A 140 -6.99 -3.34 9.27
CA TYR A 140 -7.50 -4.58 9.84
C TYR A 140 -7.69 -5.71 8.83
N ASP A 141 -7.78 -5.37 7.55
CA ASP A 141 -8.03 -6.30 6.45
C ASP A 141 -6.82 -7.21 6.15
N LEU A 142 -7.09 -8.41 5.65
CA LEU A 142 -6.07 -9.41 5.30
C LEU A 142 -5.11 -8.93 4.20
N TYR A 143 -5.60 -8.11 3.27
CA TYR A 143 -4.85 -7.58 2.13
C TYR A 143 -4.66 -6.06 2.19
N GLY A 144 -5.66 -5.34 2.68
CA GLY A 144 -5.67 -3.87 2.76
C GLY A 144 -4.50 -3.30 3.56
N ASN A 145 -4.01 -4.03 4.57
CA ASN A 145 -2.87 -3.61 5.37
C ASN A 145 -1.60 -3.40 4.52
N TYR A 146 -1.43 -4.16 3.42
CA TYR A 146 -0.30 -3.99 2.51
C TYR A 146 -0.41 -2.71 1.68
N VAL A 147 -1.63 -2.25 1.41
CA VAL A 147 -1.88 -0.98 0.71
C VAL A 147 -1.56 0.20 1.63
N VAL A 148 -2.01 0.15 2.89
CA VAL A 148 -1.69 1.19 3.89
C VAL A 148 -0.17 1.28 4.11
N GLN A 149 0.51 0.13 4.24
CA GLN A 149 1.97 0.10 4.37
C GLN A 149 2.70 0.66 3.14
N ASN A 150 2.20 0.40 1.93
CA ASN A 150 2.75 0.96 0.70
C ASN A 150 2.61 2.48 0.67
N VAL A 151 1.43 3.00 1.00
CA VAL A 151 1.18 4.45 1.07
C VAL A 151 2.05 5.14 2.12
N LEU A 152 2.14 4.58 3.34
CA LEU A 152 3.08 5.07 4.37
C LEU A 152 4.54 5.00 3.91
N GLY A 153 4.88 4.02 3.06
CA GLY A 153 6.20 3.87 2.46
C GLY A 153 6.60 5.01 1.52
N LEU A 154 5.62 5.76 0.98
CA LEU A 154 5.87 6.94 0.16
C LEU A 154 6.42 8.12 0.98
N LYS A 155 6.21 8.12 2.31
CA LYS A 155 6.62 9.18 3.25
C LYS A 155 6.13 10.58 2.86
N ASP A 156 4.97 10.63 2.22
CA ASP A 156 4.25 11.88 1.98
C ASP A 156 3.72 12.41 3.32
N GLY A 157 4.10 13.64 3.68
CA GLY A 157 3.84 14.20 5.01
C GLY A 157 2.35 14.35 5.32
N ASP A 158 1.59 14.88 4.37
CA ASP A 158 0.16 15.16 4.56
C ASP A 158 -0.62 13.85 4.61
N ILE A 159 -0.35 12.94 3.67
CA ILE A 159 -0.99 11.62 3.62
C ILE A 159 -0.65 10.80 4.87
N THR A 160 0.62 10.82 5.31
CA THR A 160 1.03 10.16 6.54
C THR A 160 0.32 10.74 7.75
N SER A 161 0.14 12.07 7.81
CA SER A 161 -0.60 12.72 8.89
C SER A 161 -2.04 12.22 8.95
N THR A 162 -2.74 12.24 7.81
CA THR A 162 -4.13 11.75 7.71
C THR A 162 -4.24 10.29 8.15
N ILE A 163 -3.34 9.41 7.70
CA ILE A 163 -3.32 8.02 8.15
C ILE A 163 -3.10 7.94 9.67
N THR A 164 -2.13 8.67 10.22
CA THR A 164 -1.88 8.63 11.67
C THR A 164 -3.05 9.16 12.50
N ASP A 165 -3.81 10.12 11.97
CA ASP A 165 -4.99 10.67 12.62
C ASP A 165 -6.17 9.69 12.53
N CYS A 166 -6.39 9.04 11.39
CA CYS A 166 -7.39 7.97 11.23
C CYS A 166 -7.12 6.76 12.13
N LEU A 167 -5.84 6.43 12.36
CA LEU A 167 -5.43 5.32 13.23
C LEU A 167 -5.36 5.70 14.72
N GLU A 168 -5.62 6.96 15.06
CA GLU A 168 -5.70 7.38 16.45
C GLU A 168 -6.74 6.53 17.18
N ASN A 169 -6.38 6.07 18.38
CA ASN A 169 -7.15 5.13 19.19
C ASN A 169 -7.15 3.66 18.74
N GLU A 170 -6.60 3.34 17.58
CA GLU A 170 -6.49 1.95 17.09
C GLU A 170 -5.07 1.39 17.21
N PHE A 171 -4.04 2.21 17.45
CA PHE A 171 -2.64 1.78 17.50
C PHE A 171 -2.40 0.61 18.46
N ILE A 172 -2.94 0.64 19.69
CA ILE A 172 -2.73 -0.47 20.64
C ILE A 172 -3.39 -1.77 20.15
N ARG A 173 -4.55 -1.69 19.50
CA ARG A 173 -5.26 -2.88 18.99
C ARG A 173 -4.54 -3.45 17.77
N LEU A 174 -4.12 -2.60 16.84
CA LEU A 174 -3.34 -2.99 15.66
C LEU A 174 -1.99 -3.60 16.04
N ALA A 175 -1.27 -2.98 17.00
CA ALA A 175 0.02 -3.46 17.48
C ALA A 175 -0.01 -4.87 18.05
N MET A 176 -1.17 -5.36 18.51
CA MET A 176 -1.33 -6.72 19.03
C MET A 176 -1.67 -7.76 17.97
N ARG A 177 -1.79 -7.37 16.70
CA ARG A 177 -2.08 -8.23 15.54
C ARG A 177 -0.83 -8.33 14.66
N LYS A 178 -0.69 -9.45 13.94
CA LYS A 178 0.49 -9.74 13.11
C LYS A 178 0.73 -8.69 12.03
N GLU A 179 -0.25 -8.48 11.16
CA GLU A 179 -0.11 -7.55 10.03
C GLU A 179 -0.33 -6.09 10.51
N GLY A 180 -1.19 -5.90 11.53
CA GLY A 180 -1.43 -4.59 12.13
C GLY A 180 -0.20 -3.99 12.82
N SER A 181 0.64 -4.79 13.48
CA SER A 181 1.87 -4.28 14.10
C SER A 181 2.83 -3.69 13.07
N LEU A 182 2.89 -4.26 11.87
CA LEU A 182 3.70 -3.72 10.77
C LEU A 182 3.19 -2.35 10.31
N VAL A 183 1.87 -2.14 10.26
CA VAL A 183 1.29 -0.81 9.97
C VAL A 183 1.71 0.21 11.03
N VAL A 184 1.63 -0.15 12.32
CA VAL A 184 2.04 0.76 13.42
C VAL A 184 3.54 1.08 13.35
N GLU A 185 4.38 0.09 13.09
CA GLU A 185 5.82 0.30 12.87
C GLU A 185 6.06 1.22 11.66
N LYS A 186 5.31 1.02 10.57
CA LYS A 186 5.40 1.85 9.36
C LYS A 186 5.02 3.30 9.63
N CYS A 187 4.02 3.56 10.46
CA CYS A 187 3.67 4.93 10.89
C CYS A 187 4.88 5.62 11.56
N MET A 188 5.57 4.91 12.46
CA MET A 188 6.77 5.42 13.14
C MET A 188 8.01 5.49 12.22
N GLU A 189 8.04 4.78 11.10
CA GLU A 189 9.05 4.91 10.05
C GLU A 189 8.81 6.08 9.12
N ALA A 190 7.54 6.39 8.85
CA ALA A 190 7.14 7.38 7.88
C ALA A 190 7.37 8.82 8.36
N SER A 191 7.11 9.11 9.64
CA SER A 191 7.23 10.48 10.16
C SER A 191 7.52 10.57 11.66
N ASN A 192 8.03 11.73 12.08
CA ASN A 192 8.15 12.08 13.51
C ASN A 192 6.78 12.15 14.19
N ASN A 193 5.75 12.63 13.48
CA ASN A 193 4.38 12.66 14.00
C ASN A 193 3.89 11.24 14.32
N GLY A 194 4.16 10.26 13.46
CA GLY A 194 3.83 8.86 13.72
C GLY A 194 4.51 8.31 14.97
N ILE A 195 5.78 8.64 15.21
CA ILE A 195 6.48 8.28 16.46
C ILE A 195 5.77 8.88 17.68
N ILE A 196 5.46 10.17 17.62
CA ILE A 196 4.80 10.90 18.72
C ILE A 196 3.41 10.32 19.00
N ARG A 197 2.58 10.13 17.97
CA ARG A 197 1.20 9.61 18.10
C ARG A 197 1.19 8.20 18.70
N VAL A 198 2.02 7.30 18.19
CA VAL A 198 2.12 5.93 18.72
C VAL A 198 2.64 5.92 20.15
N ALA A 199 3.71 6.67 20.45
CA ALA A 199 4.26 6.74 21.80
C ALA A 199 3.27 7.36 22.81
N ALA A 200 2.56 8.43 22.42
CA ALA A 200 1.52 9.04 23.23
C ALA A 200 0.40 8.05 23.55
N GLU A 201 -0.08 7.27 22.58
CA GLU A 201 -1.12 6.27 22.83
C GLU A 201 -0.63 5.16 23.79
N ILE A 202 0.63 4.72 23.66
CA ILE A 202 1.25 3.74 24.57
C ILE A 202 1.33 4.27 26.02
N VAL A 203 1.71 5.54 26.19
CA VAL A 203 1.90 6.18 27.50
C VAL A 203 0.57 6.54 28.17
N ASN A 204 -0.39 7.03 27.39
CA ASN A 204 -1.67 7.55 27.88
C ASN A 204 -2.66 6.44 28.21
N ARG A 205 -2.58 5.27 27.55
CA ARG A 205 -3.48 4.15 27.81
C ARG A 205 -2.99 3.27 28.98
N PRO A 206 -3.74 3.16 30.09
CA PRO A 206 -3.33 2.37 31.24
C PRO A 206 -3.01 0.91 30.89
N GLY A 207 -1.81 0.47 31.28
CA GLY A 207 -1.31 -0.88 31.08
C GLY A 207 -0.98 -1.25 29.62
N ALA A 208 -1.12 -0.34 28.65
CA ALA A 208 -0.87 -0.61 27.24
C ALA A 208 0.58 -1.04 26.99
N ALA A 209 1.56 -0.29 27.49
CA ALA A 209 2.98 -0.62 27.38
C ALA A 209 3.28 -2.07 27.81
N PHE A 210 2.80 -2.48 28.98
CA PHE A 210 3.01 -3.83 29.49
C PHE A 210 2.27 -4.91 28.69
N ARG A 211 1.04 -4.64 28.24
CA ARG A 211 0.28 -5.58 27.39
C ARG A 211 1.01 -5.80 26.06
N LEU A 212 1.44 -4.73 25.41
CA LEU A 212 2.20 -4.79 24.17
C LEU A 212 3.53 -5.52 24.34
N ALA A 213 4.31 -5.18 25.37
CA ALA A 213 5.57 -5.85 25.67
C ALA A 213 5.40 -7.36 25.89
N ARG A 214 4.22 -7.82 26.35
CA ARG A 214 3.93 -9.25 26.51
C ARG A 214 3.34 -9.92 25.27
N ASN A 215 2.77 -9.16 24.33
CA ASN A 215 2.16 -9.69 23.12
C ASN A 215 3.23 -10.18 22.13
N GLN A 216 2.92 -11.22 21.36
CA GLN A 216 3.86 -11.82 20.39
C GLN A 216 4.23 -10.91 19.21
N PHE A 217 3.42 -9.90 18.91
CA PHE A 217 3.65 -8.88 17.89
C PHE A 217 3.94 -7.51 18.51
N GLY A 218 3.16 -7.11 19.52
CA GLY A 218 3.29 -5.80 20.18
C GLY A 218 4.64 -5.54 20.85
N ASN A 219 5.41 -6.59 21.16
CA ASN A 219 6.76 -6.43 21.69
C ASN A 219 7.72 -5.78 20.67
N TYR A 220 7.53 -6.00 19.37
CA TYR A 220 8.30 -5.34 18.31
C TYR A 220 7.94 -3.86 18.23
N VAL A 221 6.65 -3.52 18.34
CA VAL A 221 6.18 -2.12 18.39
C VAL A 221 6.78 -1.37 19.59
N ILE A 222 6.87 -2.00 20.76
CA ILE A 222 7.50 -1.39 21.95
C ILE A 222 9.01 -1.17 21.72
N GLN A 223 9.72 -2.15 21.15
CA GLN A 223 11.14 -2.00 20.81
C GLN A 223 11.35 -0.85 19.82
N ALA A 224 10.52 -0.78 18.77
CA ALA A 224 10.56 0.29 17.78
C ALA A 224 10.25 1.65 18.40
N ALA A 225 9.24 1.76 19.26
CA ALA A 225 8.89 2.99 19.95
C ALA A 225 10.05 3.47 20.86
N LEU A 226 10.63 2.59 21.68
CA LEU A 226 11.77 2.93 22.54
C LEU A 226 12.99 3.37 21.71
N LYS A 227 13.37 2.59 20.69
CA LYS A 227 14.50 2.91 19.82
C LYS A 227 14.31 4.25 19.12
N LYS A 228 13.17 4.46 18.47
CA LYS A 228 12.91 5.67 17.68
C LYS A 228 12.73 6.91 18.54
N THR A 229 12.09 6.80 19.72
CA THR A 229 11.98 7.93 20.65
C THR A 229 13.35 8.36 21.16
N LYS A 230 14.25 7.42 21.45
CA LYS A 230 15.65 7.69 21.79
C LYS A 230 16.42 8.33 20.63
N GLU A 231 16.43 7.70 19.46
CA GLU A 231 17.16 8.16 18.27
C GLU A 231 16.73 9.54 17.76
N ARG A 232 15.45 9.89 17.93
CA ARG A 232 14.89 11.17 17.45
C ARG A 232 14.85 12.26 18.53
N GLY A 233 15.35 11.99 19.74
CA GLY A 233 15.41 12.98 20.82
C GLY A 233 14.07 13.23 21.53
N PHE A 234 13.13 12.28 21.47
CA PHE A 234 11.86 12.32 22.20
C PHE A 234 11.99 11.68 23.59
N SER A 235 12.97 12.13 24.38
CA SER A 235 13.33 11.51 25.67
C SER A 235 12.18 11.46 26.68
N SER A 236 11.29 12.46 26.65
CA SER A 236 10.09 12.47 27.52
C SER A 236 9.17 11.27 27.28
N PHE A 237 8.98 10.87 26.01
CA PHE A 237 8.21 9.69 25.65
C PHE A 237 8.98 8.41 25.98
N TYR A 238 10.28 8.37 25.70
CA TYR A 238 11.15 7.24 26.06
C TYR A 238 11.04 6.92 27.56
N ASP A 239 11.35 7.90 28.42
CA ASP A 239 11.32 7.76 29.88
C ASP A 239 9.93 7.37 30.38
N ALA A 240 8.88 7.92 29.76
CA ALA A 240 7.50 7.58 30.13
C ALA A 240 7.18 6.11 29.81
N ILE A 241 7.60 5.60 28.65
CA ILE A 241 7.41 4.18 28.30
C ILE A 241 8.18 3.29 29.28
N VAL A 242 9.45 3.61 29.58
CA VAL A 242 10.29 2.89 30.56
C VAL A 242 9.61 2.87 31.93
N ARG A 243 9.16 4.01 32.45
CA ARG A 243 8.44 4.12 33.73
C ARG A 243 7.17 3.28 33.78
N ARG A 244 6.46 3.09 32.65
CA ARG A 244 5.26 2.22 32.57
C ARG A 244 5.62 0.73 32.61
N LEU A 245 6.83 0.34 32.22
CA LEU A 245 7.30 -1.05 32.18
C LEU A 245 8.00 -1.49 33.47
N GLU A 246 8.73 -0.59 34.13
CA GLU A 246 9.55 -0.86 35.31
C GLU A 246 8.83 -1.61 36.46
N PRO A 247 7.60 -1.22 36.88
CA PRO A 247 6.90 -1.90 37.97
C PRO A 247 6.66 -3.39 37.72
N ARG A 248 6.76 -3.85 36.47
CA ARG A 248 6.53 -5.24 36.06
C ARG A 248 7.74 -5.84 35.33
N ARG A 249 8.94 -5.28 35.48
CA ARG A 249 10.19 -5.72 34.85
C ARG A 249 10.46 -7.22 35.02
N ARG A 250 10.28 -7.74 36.24
CA ARG A 250 10.47 -9.18 36.55
C ARG A 250 9.58 -10.10 35.71
N ALA A 251 8.36 -9.67 35.38
CA ALA A 251 7.42 -10.46 34.58
C ALA A 251 7.80 -10.50 33.10
N LEU A 252 8.66 -9.60 32.62
CA LEU A 252 9.14 -9.57 31.24
C LEU A 252 10.29 -10.56 30.99
N ARG A 253 11.06 -10.99 32.00
CA ARG A 253 12.27 -11.84 31.83
C ARG A 253 12.02 -13.25 31.26
N ARG A 254 10.78 -13.74 31.20
CA ARG A 254 10.48 -15.17 30.96
C ARG A 254 10.28 -15.57 29.48
N THR A 255 10.65 -14.77 28.47
CA THR A 255 10.43 -15.13 27.05
C THR A 255 11.31 -14.34 26.07
N ALA A 256 11.66 -14.93 24.91
CA ALA A 256 12.70 -14.43 24.00
C ALA A 256 12.50 -12.98 23.50
N GLY A 257 11.35 -12.62 22.91
CA GLY A 257 11.09 -11.26 22.43
C GLY A 257 11.05 -10.19 23.53
N ARG A 258 10.86 -10.60 24.79
CA ARG A 258 10.82 -9.71 25.96
C ARG A 258 12.21 -9.39 26.50
N LYS A 259 13.22 -10.22 26.19
CA LYS A 259 14.63 -9.94 26.49
C LYS A 259 15.12 -8.73 25.70
N ASN A 260 14.65 -8.55 24.47
CA ASN A 260 15.04 -7.42 23.63
C ASN A 260 14.46 -6.09 24.13
N VAL A 261 13.24 -6.10 24.69
CA VAL A 261 12.68 -4.91 25.35
C VAL A 261 13.53 -4.51 26.56
N LEU A 262 13.91 -5.50 27.39
CA LEU A 262 14.74 -5.26 28.57
C LEU A 262 16.15 -4.78 28.21
N SER A 263 16.78 -5.34 27.18
CA SER A 263 18.12 -4.91 26.75
C SER A 263 18.15 -3.47 26.25
N ILE A 264 17.06 -2.99 25.63
CA ILE A 264 16.97 -1.58 25.21
C ILE A 264 16.85 -0.67 26.44
N MET A 265 16.10 -1.09 27.46
CA MET A 265 15.97 -0.35 28.73
C MET A 265 17.28 -0.35 29.53
N GLU A 266 18.06 -1.44 29.48
CA GLU A 266 19.30 -1.64 30.25
C GLU A 266 20.52 -0.96 29.61
N ALA A 267 20.49 -0.63 28.32
CA ALA A 267 21.55 0.12 27.63
C ALA A 267 21.65 1.61 28.05
N ASP A 268 20.96 2.00 29.13
CA ASP A 268 21.00 3.33 29.77
C ASP A 268 21.48 3.29 31.23
N ASP A 269 21.75 2.10 31.80
CA ASP A 269 22.36 1.95 33.12
C ASP A 269 23.92 1.95 33.05
N GLU A 270 24.52 2.10 31.85
CA GLU A 270 25.96 2.24 31.56
C GLU A 270 26.29 3.64 30.97
#